data_AF-A0A3C0M8B4-F1
#
_entry.id   AF-A0A3C0M8B4-F1
#
_cell.length_a   1.000
_cell.length_b   1.000
_cell.length_c   1.000
_cell.angle_alpha   90.00
_cell.angle_beta   90.00
_cell.angle_gamma   90.00
#
_symmetry.space_group_name_H-M   'P 1'
#
loop_
_entity.id
_entity.type
_entity.pdbx_description
1 polymer ?
#
loop_
_entity_poly.entity_id
_entity_poly.type
_entity_poly.pdbx_seq_one_letter_code
_entity_poly.pdbx_strand_id
1 'polypeptide(L)' 'PDALTRVKMIGNDMALDPGIGTCGKMGQGVPVGVGQPTLLIQGLTVGGTAA' A
#
# COMPACT_ATOMS: atom_id res chain seq x y z
N PRO A 1 7.79 11.66 -5.03
CA PRO A 1 7.63 10.65 -3.96
C PRO A 1 7.71 11.30 -2.57
N ASP A 2 6.56 11.70 -2.01
CA ASP A 2 6.50 12.33 -0.68
C ASP A 2 6.10 11.32 0.41
N ALA A 3 5.09 10.47 0.16
CA ALA A 3 4.73 9.42 1.11
C ALA A 3 5.90 8.44 1.41
N LEU A 4 6.66 8.07 0.38
CA LEU A 4 7.76 7.11 0.52
C LEU A 4 8.94 7.66 1.35
N THR A 5 9.13 8.99 1.40
CA THR A 5 10.20 9.59 2.22
C THR A 5 9.82 9.67 3.71
N ARG A 6 8.55 9.39 4.05
CA ARG A 6 8.00 9.43 5.40
C ARG A 6 7.87 8.06 6.07
N VAL A 7 8.32 6.99 5.43
CA VAL A 7 8.43 5.66 6.05
C VAL A 7 9.55 5.70 7.10
N LYS A 8 9.23 5.34 8.35
CA LYS A 8 10.16 5.39 9.49
C LYS A 8 10.61 4.03 10.01
N MET A 9 9.78 3.01 9.86
CA MET A 9 10.13 1.64 10.25
C MET A 9 9.61 0.65 9.22
N ILE A 10 10.36 -0.44 9.06
CA ILE A 10 10.06 -1.56 8.16
C ILE A 10 10.15 -2.84 9.01
N GLY A 11 9.07 -3.61 9.04
CA GLY A 11 9.00 -4.91 9.71
C GLY A 11 9.77 -5.99 8.97
N ASN A 12 9.96 -7.14 9.62
CA ASN A 12 10.63 -8.32 9.08
C ASN A 12 9.63 -9.41 8.62
N ASP A 13 8.37 -9.02 8.41
CA ASP A 13 7.20 -9.88 8.20
C ASP A 13 6.64 -9.72 6.79
N MET A 14 7.51 -9.80 5.78
CA MET A 14 7.12 -9.66 4.37
C MET A 14 6.08 -10.72 3.97
N ALA A 15 4.98 -10.26 3.35
CA ALA A 15 3.98 -11.12 2.74
C ALA A 15 3.51 -10.57 1.38
N LEU A 16 3.09 -11.50 0.51
CA LEU A 16 2.36 -11.19 -0.72
C LEU A 16 0.85 -11.32 -0.47
N ASP A 17 0.04 -10.64 -1.27
CA ASP A 17 -1.41 -10.84 -1.27
C ASP A 17 -1.79 -12.28 -1.69
N PRO A 18 -3.01 -12.76 -1.37
CA PRO A 18 -3.44 -14.13 -1.69
C PRO A 18 -3.73 -14.37 -3.19
N GLY A 19 -3.35 -13.46 -4.08
CA GLY A 19 -3.51 -13.58 -5.53
C GLY A 19 -4.85 -13.06 -6.05
N ILE A 20 -5.40 -12.00 -5.44
CA ILE A 20 -6.72 -11.43 -5.80
C ILE A 20 -6.62 -10.08 -6.53
N GLY A 21 -5.43 -9.50 -6.63
CA GLY A 21 -5.21 -8.17 -7.19
C GLY A 21 -5.51 -8.07 -8.69
N THR A 22 -6.15 -6.97 -9.10
CA THR A 22 -6.32 -6.58 -10.51
C THR A 22 -5.86 -5.14 -10.71
N CYS A 23 -4.93 -4.92 -11.64
CA CYS A 23 -4.48 -3.59 -12.04
C CYS A 23 -5.34 -3.09 -13.20
N GLY A 24 -5.94 -1.92 -13.03
CA GLY A 24 -6.68 -1.21 -14.07
C GLY A 24 -5.82 -0.13 -14.74
N LYS A 25 -5.64 -0.18 -16.06
CA LYS A 25 -4.98 0.88 -16.82
C LYS A 25 -5.63 1.07 -18.18
N MET A 26 -6.07 2.31 -18.47
CA MET A 26 -6.72 2.66 -19.74
C MET A 26 -7.87 1.71 -20.12
N GLY A 27 -8.69 1.31 -19.14
CA GLY A 27 -9.80 0.39 -19.33
C GLY A 27 -9.45 -1.10 -19.37
N GLN A 28 -8.16 -1.46 -19.32
CA GLN A 28 -7.71 -2.86 -19.25
C GLN A 28 -7.53 -3.30 -17.80
N GLY A 29 -8.05 -4.48 -17.46
CA GLY A 29 -7.82 -5.15 -16.18
C GLY A 29 -6.84 -6.32 -16.37
N VAL A 30 -5.78 -6.37 -15.55
CA VAL A 30 -4.78 -7.44 -15.58
C VAL A 30 -4.57 -7.97 -14.16
N PRO A 31 -4.53 -9.31 -13.94
CA PRO A 31 -4.18 -9.88 -12.66
C PRO A 31 -2.77 -9.46 -12.23
N VAL A 32 -2.62 -8.98 -10.99
CA VAL A 32 -1.32 -8.57 -10.43
C VAL A 32 -1.20 -8.99 -8.97
N GLY A 33 0.03 -9.17 -8.52
CA GLY A 33 0.35 -9.34 -7.10
C GLY A 33 0.91 -8.05 -6.49
N VAL A 34 0.67 -7.85 -5.19
CA VAL A 34 1.29 -6.82 -4.36
C VAL A 34 1.87 -7.42 -3.09
N GLY A 35 2.79 -6.74 -2.43
CA GLY A 35 3.31 -7.19 -1.15
C GLY A 35 4.12 -6.13 -0.42
N GLN A 36 4.15 -6.25 0.90
CA GLN A 36 4.91 -5.42 1.81
C GLN A 36 5.08 -6.14 3.16
N PRO A 37 6.11 -5.81 3.95
CA PRO A 37 6.09 -6.07 5.38
C PRO A 37 5.17 -5.05 6.07
N THR A 38 5.07 -5.14 7.40
CA THR A 38 4.50 -4.05 8.20
C THR A 38 5.34 -2.78 8.06
N LEU A 39 4.71 -1.62 7.89
CA LEU A 39 5.38 -0.32 7.75
C LEU A 39 4.82 0.70 8.73
N LEU A 40 5.69 1.53 9.32
CA LEU A 40 5.28 2.77 10.00
C LEU A 40 5.51 3.95 9.07
N ILE A 41 4.44 4.66 8.70
CA ILE A 41 4.49 5.90 7.92
C ILE A 41 4.04 7.08 8.78
N GLN A 42 4.81 8.17 8.76
CA GLN A 42 4.47 9.40 9.47
C GLN A 42 3.76 10.40 8.57
N GLY A 43 2.80 11.15 9.13
CA GLY A 43 2.16 12.27 8.44
C GLY A 43 1.36 11.85 7.20
N LEU A 44 0.51 10.82 7.36
CA LEU A 44 -0.47 10.39 6.36
C LEU A 44 -1.85 10.97 6.72
N THR A 45 -2.46 11.72 5.80
CA THR A 45 -3.81 12.25 5.99
C THR A 45 -4.84 11.12 5.99
N VAL A 46 -5.70 11.08 7.01
CA VAL A 46 -6.82 10.14 7.10
C VAL A 46 -8.13 10.88 6.86
N GLY A 47 -8.82 10.56 5.77
CA GLY A 47 -10.09 11.20 5.36
C GLY A 47 -11.30 10.74 6.16
N GLY A 48 -11.25 10.84 7.49
CA GLY A 48 -12.34 10.45 8.39
C GLY A 48 -13.50 11.46 8.42
N THR A 49 -14.63 11.05 8.97
CA THR A 49 -15.85 11.88 9.15
C THR A 49 -16.20 12.15 10.62
N ALA A 50 -15.37 11.68 11.56
CA ALA A 50 -15.54 11.97 12.97
C ALA A 50 -15.31 13.47 13.24
N ALA A 51 -16.23 14.07 13.99
CA ALA A 51 -16.14 15.46 14.46
C ALA A 51 -15.30 15.56 15.73
#